data_AF-M9LBN4-F1
#
_entry.id   AF-M9LBN4-F1
#
_cell.length_a   1.000
_cell.length_b   1.000
_cell.length_c   1.000
_cell.angle_alpha   90.00
_cell.angle_beta   90.00
_cell.angle_gamma   90.00
#
_symmetry.space_group_name_H-M   'P 1'
#
loop_
_entity.id
_entity.type
_entity.pdbx_description
1 polymer ?
#
loop_
_entity_poly.entity_id
_entity_poly.type
_entity_poly.pdbx_seq_one_letter_code
_entity_poly.pdbx_strand_id
1 'polypeptide(L)' 'MKEKLRSLIGKQVQVASALDLITGVLVSVDDMKLTVRTSRLTGYDNGQYAIFQLQMVSYIRVIS' A
#
# COMPACT_ATOMS: atom_id res chain seq x y z
N MET A 1 2.86 11.01 12.04
CA MET A 1 2.94 9.72 11.30
C MET A 1 2.13 9.75 10.00
N LYS A 2 0.88 10.24 10.02
CA LYS A 2 0.00 10.33 8.83
C LYS A 2 0.55 11.24 7.72
N GLU A 3 1.12 12.40 8.05
CA GLU A 3 1.72 13.29 7.05
C GLU A 3 2.90 12.63 6.31
N LYS A 4 3.71 11.86 7.03
CA LYS A 4 4.79 11.07 6.41
C LYS A 4 4.22 10.04 5.44
N LEU A 5 3.16 9.33 5.82
CA LEU A 5 2.50 8.36 4.93
C LEU A 5 1.84 9.02 3.72
N ARG A 6 1.21 10.19 3.89
CA ARG A 6 0.66 10.97 2.79
C ARG A 6 1.74 11.44 1.81
N SER A 7 2.93 11.77 2.31
CA SER A 7 4.10 12.07 1.47
C SER A 7 4.61 10.86 0.68
N LEU A 8 4.16 9.64 1.00
CA LEU A 8 4.49 8.43 0.24
C LEU A 8 3.44 8.10 -0.84
N ILE A 9 2.35 8.87 -0.95
CA ILE A 9 1.35 8.65 -2.00
C ILE A 9 2.03 8.81 -3.37
N GLY A 10 1.76 7.88 -4.28
CA GLY A 10 2.40 7.75 -5.58
C GLY A 10 3.71 6.96 -5.57
N LYS A 11 4.29 6.66 -4.39
CA LYS A 11 5.51 5.84 -4.29
C LYS A 11 5.22 4.35 -4.27
N GLN A 12 6.19 3.56 -4.68
CA GLN A 12 6.12 2.12 -4.58
C GLN A 12 6.46 1.69 -3.16
N VAL A 13 5.50 1.05 -2.51
CA VAL A 13 5.59 0.62 -1.12
C VAL A 13 5.35 -0.89 -1.01
N GLN A 14 6.04 -1.48 -0.05
CA GLN A 14 5.76 -2.80 0.46
C GLN A 14 5.06 -2.65 1.80
N VAL A 15 3.90 -3.29 1.92
CA VAL A 15 3.07 -3.29 3.12
C VAL A 15 3.04 -4.72 3.66
N ALA A 16 3.50 -4.88 4.90
CA ALA A 16 3.42 -6.14 5.62
C ALA A 16 2.31 -6.05 6.65
N SER A 17 1.43 -7.04 6.63
CA SER A 17 0.40 -7.28 7.64
C SER A 17 0.67 -8.61 8.34
N ALA A 18 -0.13 -8.94 9.35
CA ALA A 18 -0.01 -10.22 10.04
C ALA A 18 -0.21 -11.45 9.13
N LEU A 19 -0.96 -11.30 8.04
CA LEU A 19 -1.35 -12.40 7.15
C LEU A 19 -0.65 -12.37 5.79
N ASP A 20 -0.36 -11.17 5.28
CA ASP A 20 0.10 -10.97 3.91
C ASP A 20 1.17 -9.89 3.79
N LEU A 21 2.05 -10.08 2.80
CA LEU A 21 3.02 -9.11 2.33
C LEU A 21 2.64 -8.70 0.90
N ILE A 22 2.26 -7.44 0.71
CA ILE A 22 1.84 -6.92 -0.60
C ILE A 22 2.76 -5.79 -1.03
N THR A 23 3.07 -5.76 -2.32
CA THR A 23 3.84 -4.68 -2.93
C THR A 23 2.99 -3.98 -3.98
N GLY A 24 3.05 -2.65 -4.02
CA GLY A 24 2.34 -1.85 -5.01
C GLY A 24 2.55 -0.36 -4.82
N VAL A 25 1.74 0.45 -5.49
CA VAL A 25 1.81 1.92 -5.39
C VAL A 25 0.82 2.40 -4.33
N LEU A 26 1.28 3.18 -3.37
CA LEU A 26 0.38 3.80 -2.39
C LEU A 26 -0.48 4.84 -3.08
N VAL A 27 -1.80 4.67 -3.10
CA VAL A 27 -2.71 5.60 -3.79
C VAL A 27 -3.50 6.49 -2.84
N SER A 28 -3.78 6.01 -1.63
CA SER A 28 -4.47 6.81 -0.61
C SER A 28 -4.11 6.37 0.80
N VAL A 29 -4.17 7.33 1.73
CA VAL A 29 -3.99 7.11 3.16
C VAL A 29 -5.04 7.93 3.91
N ASP A 30 -5.91 7.20 4.61
CA ASP A 30 -6.90 7.73 5.54
C ASP A 30 -6.45 7.53 6.99
N ASP A 31 -7.32 7.94 7.92
CA ASP A 31 -7.06 7.84 9.36
C ASP A 31 -6.97 6.39 9.86
N MET A 32 -7.72 5.49 9.21
CA MET A 32 -7.88 4.09 9.63
C MET A 32 -7.35 3.08 8.61
N LYS A 33 -7.15 3.49 7.36
CA LYS A 33 -6.85 2.59 6.26
C LYS A 33 -5.85 3.19 5.28
N LEU A 34 -5.17 2.32 4.56
CA LEU A 34 -4.32 2.67 3.43
C LEU A 34 -4.72 1.83 2.21
N THR A 35 -4.62 2.43 1.04
CA THR A 35 -4.96 1.77 -0.22
C THR A 35 -3.71 1.67 -1.08
N VAL A 36 -3.37 0.44 -1.46
CA VAL A 36 -2.27 0.14 -2.36
C VAL A 36 -2.83 -0.39 -3.67
N ARG A 37 -2.42 0.20 -4.79
CA ARG A 37 -2.68 -0.37 -6.10
C ARG A 37 -1.62 -1.42 -6.40
N THR A 38 -2.03 -2.68 -6.46
CA THR A 38 -1.16 -3.81 -6.77
C THR A 38 -1.21 -4.07 -8.28
N SER A 39 -0.04 -4.15 -8.89
CA SER A 39 0.08 -4.52 -10.30
C SER A 39 0.21 -6.04 -10.34
N ARG A 40 -0.91 -6.77 -10.41
CA ARG A 40 -0.84 -8.22 -10.58
C ARG A 40 -0.49 -8.50 -12.05
N LEU A 41 0.78 -8.82 -12.29
CA LEU A 41 1.35 -9.36 -13.53
C LEU A 41 1.31 -8.45 -14.77
N THR A 42 2.45 -8.43 -15.46
CA THR A 42 2.64 -7.94 -16.82
C THR A 42 1.58 -8.54 -17.76
N GLY A 43 0.59 -7.76 -18.19
CA GLY A 43 -0.30 -8.12 -19.30
C GLY A 43 -1.80 -7.90 -19.11
N TYR A 44 -2.30 -7.56 -17.93
CA TYR A 44 -3.74 -7.31 -17.71
C TYR A 44 -3.98 -5.96 -17.03
N ASP A 45 -4.72 -5.08 -17.72
CA ASP A 45 -4.97 -3.67 -17.42
C ASP A 45 -5.91 -3.42 -16.21
N ASN A 46 -6.01 -4.37 -15.28
CA ASN A 46 -6.89 -4.27 -14.11
C ASN A 46 -6.07 -4.29 -12.83
N GLY A 47 -5.40 -3.16 -12.53
CA GLY A 47 -4.72 -2.97 -11.26
C GLY A 47 -5.68 -3.22 -10.09
N GLN A 48 -5.39 -4.22 -9.26
CA GLN A 48 -6.24 -4.53 -8.11
C GLN A 48 -5.89 -3.56 -6.97
N TYR A 49 -6.90 -3.11 -6.23
CA TYR A 49 -6.70 -2.28 -5.05
C TYR A 49 -6.75 -3.15 -3.80
N ALA A 50 -5.65 -3.14 -3.04
CA ALA A 50 -5.58 -3.75 -1.72
C ALA A 50 -5.78 -2.66 -0.65
N ILE A 51 -6.78 -2.85 0.20
CA ILE A 51 -7.09 -1.94 1.31
C ILE A 51 -6.65 -2.60 2.60
N PHE A 52 -5.79 -1.94 3.37
CA PHE A 52 -5.33 -2.42 4.66
C PHE A 52 -5.79 -1.49 5.77
N GLN A 53 -6.26 -2.06 6.87
CA GLN A 53 -6.47 -1.31 8.10
C GLN A 53 -5.11 -1.04 8.76
N LEU A 54 -4.83 0.22 9.10
CA LEU A 54 -3.54 0.63 9.68
C LEU A 54 -3.21 -0.13 10.98
N GLN A 55 -4.24 -0.53 11.74
CA GLN A 55 -4.08 -1.32 12.97
C GLN A 55 -3.53 -2.73 12.72
N MET A 56 -3.71 -3.27 11.51
CA MET A 56 -3.27 -4.62 11.13
C MET A 56 -1.94 -4.61 10.36
N VAL A 57 -1.39 -3.41 10.12
CA VAL A 57 -0.15 -3.22 9.35
C VAL A 57 1.03 -3.23 10.31
N SER A 58 1.92 -4.19 10.12
CA SER A 58 3.13 -4.34 10.91
C SER A 58 4.17 -3.30 10.52
N TYR A 59 4.40 -3.13 9.21
CA TYR A 59 5.29 -2.08 8.70
C TYR A 59 4.97 -1.70 7.26
N ILE A 60 5.43 -0.51 6.88
CA ILE A 60 5.38 0.01 5.52
C ILE A 60 6.79 0.45 5.15
N ARG A 61 7.30 -0.06 4.03
CA ARG A 61 8.63 0.29 3.50
C ARG A 61 8.52 0.82 2.09
N VAL A 62 9.21 1.92 1.80
CA VAL A 62 9.39 2.43 0.44
C VAL A 62 10.46 1.58 -0.25
N ILE A 63 10.17 1.14 -1.48
CA ILE A 63 11.09 0.33 -2.28
C ILE A 63 11.55 1.01 -3.58
N SER A 64 10.95 2.16 -3.92
CA SER A 64 11.35 3.05 -5.02
C SER A 64 10.88 4.49 -4.75
#